data_AF-A0A954NVB0-F1
#
_entry.id   AF-A0A954NVB0-F1
#
_cell.length_a   1.000
_cell.length_b   1.000
_cell.length_c   1.000
_cell.angle_alpha   90.00
_cell.angle_beta   90.00
_cell.angle_gamma   90.00
#
_symmetry.space_group_name_H-M   'P 1'
#
loop_
_entity.id
_entity.type
_entity.pdbx_description
1 polymer ?
#
loop_
_entity_poly.entity_id
_entity_poly.type
_entity_poly.pdbx_seq_one_letter_code
_entity_poly.pdbx_strand_id
1 'polypeptide(L)'
;VHVRDIHDIVLSIDDYTKRDEIRGLSGPQGHIHREFESMSRDERIDYLIHIQLPWYFSYLVSWQEASEQVDVLWTSYEELFSDQLATFRKILDHSGLSVSDDQMTQALESLSGKETNFNKGVSGRADNVLTIDQRQAIQQLADVWKLDGRFFERIGIQPHEFAQMESA
;
A
#
# COMPACT_ATOMS: atom_id res chain seq x y z
N VAL A 1 -7.32 6.21 7.09
CA VAL A 1 -6.42 5.12 6.66
C VAL A 1 -5.92 5.41 5.26
N HIS A 2 -4.61 5.32 5.04
CA HIS A 2 -3.97 5.60 3.76
C HIS A 2 -3.43 4.29 3.18
N VAL A 3 -3.85 3.93 1.98
CA VAL A 3 -3.47 2.68 1.29
C VAL A 3 -2.71 2.98 0.00
N ARG A 4 -2.16 1.94 -0.61
CA ARG A 4 -1.48 2.02 -1.90
C ARG A 4 -1.70 0.70 -2.63
N ASP A 5 -1.55 0.72 -3.95
CA ASP A 5 -1.45 -0.50 -4.75
C ASP A 5 -0.45 -1.50 -4.12
N ILE A 6 -0.93 -2.72 -3.84
CA ILE A 6 -0.17 -3.72 -3.10
C ILE A 6 1.04 -4.24 -3.88
N HIS A 7 0.96 -4.23 -5.22
CA HIS A 7 2.05 -4.65 -6.08
C HIS A 7 3.20 -3.64 -6.01
N ASP A 8 2.87 -2.35 -6.00
CA ASP A 8 3.85 -1.28 -5.83
C ASP A 8 4.41 -1.22 -4.40
N ILE A 9 3.65 -1.64 -3.39
CA ILE A 9 4.15 -1.76 -2.00
C ILE A 9 5.32 -2.72 -1.93
N VAL A 10 5.23 -3.92 -2.53
CA VAL A 10 6.34 -4.90 -2.50
C VAL A 10 7.61 -4.30 -3.10
N LEU A 11 7.50 -3.60 -4.22
CA LEU A 11 8.64 -2.93 -4.86
C LEU A 11 9.19 -1.79 -4.01
N SER A 12 8.31 -1.06 -3.33
CA SER A 12 8.70 0.00 -2.42
C SER A 12 9.46 -0.54 -1.21
N ILE A 13 9.07 -1.69 -0.68
CA ILE A 13 9.76 -2.37 0.42
C ILE A 13 11.13 -2.88 -0.05
N ASP A 14 11.23 -3.52 -1.23
CA ASP A 14 12.52 -3.94 -1.80
C ASP A 14 13.49 -2.75 -1.93
N ASP A 15 13.02 -1.66 -2.54
CA ASP A 15 13.84 -0.46 -2.72
C ASP A 15 14.24 0.18 -1.37
N TYR A 16 13.34 0.21 -0.39
CA TYR A 16 13.62 0.75 0.95
C TYR A 16 14.64 -0.12 1.70
N THR A 17 14.47 -1.45 1.66
CA THR A 17 15.39 -2.43 2.29
C THR A 17 16.82 -2.27 1.78
N LYS A 18 16.99 -1.88 0.50
CA LYS A 18 18.32 -1.68 -0.09
C LYS A 18 18.96 -0.34 0.20
N ARG A 19 18.16 0.70 0.53
CA ARG A 19 18.66 2.06 0.77
C ARG A 19 19.16 2.24 2.20
N ASP A 20 18.47 1.64 3.15
CA ASP A 20 18.91 1.67 4.54
C ASP A 20 20.04 0.63 4.72
N GLU A 21 21.26 1.08 5.05
CA GLU A 21 22.31 0.22 5.64
C GLU A 21 21.88 -0.37 7.01
N ILE A 22 20.66 -0.04 7.46
CA ILE A 22 20.05 -0.48 8.70
C ILE A 22 19.44 -1.86 8.49
N ARG A 23 20.12 -2.84 9.08
CA ARG A 23 19.72 -4.23 9.37
C ARG A 23 18.40 -4.37 10.17
N GLY A 24 17.36 -3.60 9.86
CA GLY A 24 16.27 -3.25 10.77
C GLY A 24 14.85 -3.57 10.30
N LEU A 25 14.64 -4.20 9.15
CA LEU A 25 13.30 -4.70 8.77
C LEU A 25 12.91 -5.99 9.50
N SER A 26 13.63 -6.37 10.56
CA SER A 26 13.12 -7.26 11.60
C SER A 26 12.18 -6.47 12.51
N GLY A 27 10.95 -6.23 12.04
CA GLY A 27 9.91 -5.52 12.75
C GLY A 27 8.67 -6.40 12.95
N PRO A 28 7.55 -5.84 13.45
CA PRO A 28 6.27 -6.58 13.51
C PRO A 28 5.79 -7.04 12.13
N GLN A 29 6.35 -6.43 11.08
CA GLN A 29 6.12 -6.65 9.66
C GLN A 29 6.67 -7.99 9.15
N GLY A 30 7.67 -8.56 9.83
CA GLY A 30 8.40 -9.73 9.37
C GLY A 30 9.88 -9.68 9.76
N HIS A 31 10.58 -10.78 9.57
CA HIS A 31 12.04 -10.85 9.73
C HIS A 31 12.70 -10.77 8.35
N ILE A 32 13.76 -10.00 8.18
CA ILE A 32 14.61 -10.06 6.98
C ILE A 32 15.93 -10.72 7.38
N HIS A 33 16.23 -11.88 6.80
CA HIS A 33 17.46 -12.62 7.11
C HIS A 33 18.66 -12.09 6.31
N ARG A 34 19.87 -12.48 6.72
CA ARG A 34 21.13 -11.92 6.21
C ARG A 34 21.37 -12.19 4.73
N GLU A 35 20.93 -13.34 4.24
CA GLU A 35 21.11 -13.78 2.86
C GLU A 35 20.21 -13.01 1.88
N PHE A 36 19.25 -12.22 2.38
CA PHE A 36 18.40 -11.34 1.56
C PHE A 36 19.21 -10.40 0.67
N GLU A 37 20.34 -9.87 1.16
CA GLU A 37 21.22 -8.99 0.38
C GLU A 37 21.84 -9.69 -0.84
N SER A 38 22.05 -11.01 -0.75
CA SER A 38 22.64 -11.81 -1.82
C SER A 38 21.62 -12.34 -2.84
N MET A 39 20.33 -12.26 -2.52
CA MET A 39 19.26 -12.70 -3.41
C MET A 39 19.14 -11.79 -4.64
N SER A 40 18.79 -12.39 -5.77
CA SER A 40 18.32 -11.67 -6.95
C SER A 40 17.07 -10.85 -6.62
N ARG A 41 16.72 -9.89 -7.49
CA ARG A 41 15.53 -9.06 -7.24
C ARG A 41 14.25 -9.89 -7.18
N ASP A 42 14.12 -10.88 -8.05
CA ASP A 42 12.92 -11.71 -8.11
C ASP A 42 12.79 -12.56 -6.85
N GLU A 43 13.88 -13.17 -6.39
CA GLU A 43 13.90 -13.91 -5.11
C GLU A 43 13.55 -13.01 -3.91
N ARG A 44 14.04 -11.76 -3.89
CA ARG A 44 13.68 -10.80 -2.83
C ARG A 44 12.20 -10.42 -2.88
N ILE A 45 11.65 -10.20 -4.06
CA ILE A 45 10.22 -9.90 -4.23
C ILE A 45 9.38 -11.08 -3.74
N ASP A 46 9.71 -12.31 -4.18
CA ASP A 46 9.04 -13.53 -3.73
C ASP A 46 9.11 -13.66 -2.21
N TYR A 47 10.28 -13.42 -1.62
CA TYR A 47 10.47 -13.42 -0.19
C TYR A 47 9.56 -12.39 0.53
N LEU A 48 9.54 -11.15 0.05
CA LEU A 48 8.74 -10.08 0.64
C LEU A 48 7.23 -10.34 0.51
N ILE A 49 6.77 -10.96 -0.58
CA ILE A 49 5.37 -11.39 -0.74
C ILE A 49 4.98 -12.32 0.40
N HIS A 50 5.81 -13.28 0.76
CA HIS A 50 5.47 -14.29 1.77
C HIS A 50 5.69 -13.81 3.21
N ILE A 51 6.56 -12.83 3.43
CA ILE A 51 6.95 -12.41 4.79
C ILE A 51 6.29 -11.10 5.20
N GLN A 52 6.20 -10.12 4.29
CA GLN A 52 5.73 -8.76 4.62
C GLN A 52 4.25 -8.55 4.29
N LEU A 53 3.77 -9.08 3.16
CA LEU A 53 2.36 -8.87 2.78
C LEU A 53 1.35 -9.49 3.75
N PRO A 54 1.59 -10.61 4.45
CA PRO A 54 0.65 -11.09 5.47
C PRO A 54 0.39 -10.05 6.56
N TRP A 55 1.42 -9.29 6.96
CA TRP A 55 1.21 -8.18 7.89
C TRP A 55 0.36 -7.07 7.25
N TYR A 56 0.62 -6.72 5.99
CA TYR A 56 -0.12 -5.68 5.30
C TYR A 56 -1.61 -6.03 5.17
N PHE A 57 -1.93 -7.28 4.83
CA PHE A 57 -3.29 -7.77 4.81
C PHE A 57 -3.94 -7.75 6.21
N SER A 58 -3.23 -8.17 7.25
CA SER A 58 -3.70 -8.06 8.63
C SER A 58 -4.04 -6.62 9.02
N TYR A 59 -3.18 -5.66 8.65
CA TYR A 59 -3.42 -4.24 8.83
C TYR A 59 -4.71 -3.78 8.12
N LEU A 60 -4.89 -4.14 6.85
CA LEU A 60 -6.09 -3.77 6.08
C LEU A 60 -7.37 -4.34 6.67
N VAL A 61 -7.39 -5.64 6.97
CA VAL A 61 -8.55 -6.32 7.58
C VAL A 61 -8.89 -5.67 8.91
N SER A 62 -7.90 -5.41 9.76
CA SER A 62 -8.15 -4.78 11.06
C SER A 62 -8.80 -3.39 10.94
N TRP A 63 -8.44 -2.61 9.93
CA TRP A 63 -9.08 -1.31 9.68
C TRP A 63 -10.45 -1.42 9.03
N GLN A 64 -10.66 -2.46 8.20
CA GLN A 64 -11.99 -2.79 7.69
C GLN A 64 -12.93 -3.12 8.86
N GLU A 65 -12.53 -3.99 9.77
CA GLU A 65 -13.30 -4.32 10.98
C GLU A 65 -13.53 -3.09 11.87
N ALA A 66 -12.50 -2.26 12.07
CA ALA A 66 -12.64 -1.01 12.82
C ALA A 66 -13.63 -0.04 12.16
N SER A 67 -13.73 -0.01 10.83
CA SER A 67 -14.64 0.88 10.12
C SER A 67 -16.13 0.58 10.34
N GLU A 68 -16.46 -0.57 10.93
CA GLU A 68 -17.82 -0.88 11.39
C GLU A 68 -18.20 -0.14 12.68
N GLN A 69 -17.20 0.32 13.45
CA GLN A 69 -17.38 0.92 14.77
C GLN A 69 -16.96 2.39 14.84
N VAL A 70 -16.03 2.80 13.97
CA VAL A 70 -15.52 4.17 13.89
C VAL A 70 -15.59 4.69 12.47
N ASP A 71 -15.81 5.99 12.32
CA ASP A 71 -15.86 6.63 11.01
C ASP A 71 -14.44 6.77 10.41
N VAL A 72 -14.15 5.93 9.42
CA VAL A 72 -12.82 5.83 8.80
C VAL A 72 -12.83 6.46 7.41
N LEU A 73 -12.02 7.51 7.25
CA LEU A 73 -11.67 8.01 5.91
C LEU A 73 -10.62 7.13 5.25
N TRP A 74 -10.94 6.55 4.11
CA TRP A 74 -9.99 5.87 3.23
C TRP A 74 -9.46 6.82 2.17
N THR A 75 -8.13 6.90 2.06
CA THR A 75 -7.41 7.57 0.98
C THR A 75 -6.35 6.65 0.39
N SER A 76 -5.89 6.94 -0.81
CA SER A 76 -4.86 6.18 -1.51
C SER A 76 -3.68 7.07 -1.89
N TYR A 77 -2.53 6.44 -2.08
CA TYR A 77 -1.35 7.07 -2.64
C TYR A 77 -1.66 7.67 -4.02
N GLU A 78 -2.41 6.93 -4.84
CA GLU A 78 -2.85 7.33 -6.17
C GLU A 78 -3.71 8.62 -6.13
N GLU A 79 -4.70 8.68 -5.23
CA GLU A 79 -5.50 9.90 -5.01
C GLU A 79 -4.60 11.08 -4.61
N LEU A 80 -3.71 10.88 -3.63
CA LEU A 80 -2.82 11.92 -3.12
C LEU A 80 -1.93 12.51 -4.21
N PHE A 81 -1.35 11.69 -5.08
CA PHE A 81 -0.46 12.17 -6.14
C PHE A 81 -1.21 12.66 -7.38
N SER A 82 -2.46 12.26 -7.57
CA SER A 82 -3.31 12.79 -8.65
C SER A 82 -3.81 14.21 -8.35
N ASP A 83 -4.24 14.47 -7.11
CA ASP A 83 -4.70 15.77 -6.65
C ASP A 83 -4.48 15.90 -5.13
N GLN A 84 -3.36 16.51 -4.76
CA GLN A 84 -3.00 16.71 -3.35
C GLN A 84 -4.02 17.59 -2.65
N LEU A 85 -4.44 18.70 -3.27
CA LEU A 85 -5.32 19.67 -2.64
C LEU A 85 -6.69 19.07 -2.34
N ALA A 86 -7.27 18.33 -3.30
CA ALA A 86 -8.53 17.62 -3.10
C ALA A 86 -8.42 16.53 -2.02
N THR A 87 -7.32 15.79 -2.00
CA THR A 87 -7.09 14.74 -1.00
C THR A 87 -6.96 15.34 0.41
N PHE A 88 -6.21 16.42 0.58
CA PHE A 88 -6.09 17.11 1.87
C PHE A 88 -7.41 17.76 2.31
N ARG A 89 -8.18 18.33 1.38
CA ARG A 89 -9.53 18.82 1.65
C ARG A 89 -10.40 17.75 2.27
N LYS A 90 -10.47 16.58 1.63
CA LYS A 90 -11.23 15.41 2.08
C LYS A 90 -10.84 15.00 3.51
N ILE A 91 -9.55 15.03 3.83
CA ILE A 91 -9.02 14.71 5.18
C ILE A 91 -9.45 15.76 6.21
N LEU A 92 -9.36 17.05 5.87
CA LEU A 92 -9.71 18.15 6.77
C LEU A 92 -11.21 18.18 7.06
N ASP A 93 -12.03 18.03 6.02
CA ASP A 93 -13.49 17.96 6.12
C ASP A 93 -13.92 16.79 7.01
N HIS A 94 -13.34 15.61 6.80
CA HIS A 94 -13.58 14.43 7.64
C HIS A 94 -13.18 14.64 9.11
N SER A 95 -12.14 15.44 9.33
CA SER A 95 -11.64 15.76 10.66
C SER A 95 -12.40 16.91 11.33
N GLY A 96 -13.37 17.54 10.64
CA GLY A 96 -14.08 18.71 11.12
C GLY A 96 -13.21 19.97 11.23
N LEU A 97 -12.09 20.02 10.50
CA LEU A 97 -11.15 21.14 10.53
C LEU A 97 -11.42 22.07 9.34
N SER A 98 -11.72 23.34 9.64
CA SER A 98 -11.89 24.37 8.62
C SER A 98 -10.57 25.07 8.34
N VAL A 99 -10.03 24.89 7.13
CA VAL A 99 -8.80 25.53 6.65
C VAL A 99 -9.09 26.15 5.27
N SER A 100 -8.58 27.35 5.02
CA SER A 100 -8.78 27.98 3.70
C SER A 100 -7.89 27.37 2.62
N ASP A 101 -8.33 27.49 1.37
CA ASP A 101 -7.57 27.08 0.18
C ASP A 101 -6.18 27.69 0.14
N ASP A 102 -6.06 28.96 0.51
CA ASP A 102 -4.79 29.68 0.56
C ASP A 102 -3.84 29.07 1.61
N GLN A 103 -4.35 28.74 2.80
CA GLN A 103 -3.56 28.10 3.85
C GLN A 103 -3.09 26.70 3.43
N MET A 104 -3.95 25.91 2.78
CA MET A 104 -3.57 24.60 2.26
C MET A 104 -2.52 24.71 1.16
N THR A 105 -2.71 25.63 0.21
CA THR A 105 -1.78 25.85 -0.89
C THR A 105 -0.40 26.26 -0.36
N GLN A 106 -0.36 27.23 0.56
CA GLN A 106 0.88 27.66 1.19
C GLN A 106 1.58 26.53 1.96
N ALA A 107 0.82 25.69 2.67
CA ALA A 107 1.37 24.55 3.38
C ALA A 107 2.00 23.53 2.41
N LEU A 108 1.31 23.20 1.30
CA LEU A 108 1.81 22.28 0.28
C LEU A 108 3.07 22.82 -0.40
N GLU A 109 3.10 24.10 -0.76
CA GLU A 109 4.28 24.75 -1.35
C GLU A 109 5.49 24.69 -0.40
N SER A 110 5.27 24.84 0.91
CA SER A 110 6.33 24.76 1.92
C SER A 110 6.98 23.38 2.07
N LEU A 111 6.35 22.34 1.51
CA LEU A 111 6.87 20.97 1.50
C LEU A 111 7.71 20.67 0.25
N SER A 112 7.61 21.50 -0.79
CA SER A 112 8.40 21.35 -2.01
C SER A 112 9.90 21.53 -1.72
N GLY A 113 10.72 20.61 -2.24
CA GLY A 113 12.19 20.68 -2.11
C GLY A 113 12.78 20.19 -0.77
N LYS A 114 11.99 19.58 0.13
CA LYS A 114 12.53 18.91 1.33
C LYS A 114 13.05 17.50 0.98
N GLU A 115 14.23 17.17 1.50
CA GLU A 115 14.78 15.81 1.51
C GLU A 115 13.76 14.88 2.20
N THR A 116 13.20 13.96 1.42
CA THR A 116 12.26 12.95 1.90
C THR A 116 12.79 11.59 1.47
N ASN A 117 12.43 10.51 2.17
CA ASN A 117 12.67 9.13 1.71
C ASN A 117 11.87 8.77 0.43
N PHE A 118 11.45 9.78 -0.33
CA PHE A 118 10.70 9.69 -1.55
C PHE A 118 11.55 8.98 -2.60
N ASN A 119 11.09 7.80 -2.99
CA ASN A 119 11.84 6.96 -3.90
C ASN A 119 11.68 7.41 -5.35
N LYS A 120 10.44 7.40 -5.87
CA LYS A 120 10.15 7.79 -7.26
C LYS A 120 8.82 8.49 -7.48
N GLY A 121 7.84 8.39 -6.58
CA GLY A 121 6.54 9.04 -6.81
C GLY A 121 5.61 8.34 -7.78
N VAL A 122 6.06 7.25 -8.43
CA VAL A 122 5.36 6.64 -9.57
C VAL A 122 4.49 5.47 -9.10
N SER A 123 3.19 5.53 -9.40
CA SER A 123 2.26 4.40 -9.35
C SER A 123 2.33 3.57 -10.64
N GLY A 124 2.02 2.27 -10.55
CA GLY A 124 2.00 1.34 -11.69
C GLY A 124 3.39 0.83 -12.09
N ARG A 125 4.39 0.89 -11.20
CA ARG A 125 5.73 0.35 -11.50
C ARG A 125 5.70 -1.17 -11.62
N ALA A 126 4.84 -1.81 -10.84
CA ALA A 126 4.69 -3.26 -10.82
C ALA A 126 4.31 -3.86 -12.18
N ASP A 127 3.65 -3.13 -13.07
CA ASP A 127 3.20 -3.60 -14.38
C ASP A 127 4.33 -4.06 -15.29
N ASN A 128 5.52 -3.49 -15.10
CA ASN A 128 6.70 -3.82 -15.89
C ASN A 128 7.78 -4.58 -15.08
N VAL A 129 7.47 -4.98 -13.84
CA VAL A 129 8.45 -5.56 -12.93
C VAL A 129 8.02 -6.91 -12.38
N LEU A 130 6.77 -7.03 -11.90
CA LEU A 130 6.32 -8.27 -11.29
C LEU A 130 6.05 -9.33 -12.36
N THR A 131 6.51 -10.55 -12.08
CA THR A 131 6.19 -11.71 -12.89
C THR A 131 4.71 -12.11 -12.72
N ILE A 132 4.21 -12.94 -13.63
CA ILE A 132 2.86 -13.50 -13.54
C ILE A 132 2.73 -14.32 -12.24
N ASP A 133 3.74 -15.13 -11.91
CA ASP A 133 3.73 -15.98 -10.71
C ASP A 133 3.70 -15.13 -9.43
N GLN A 134 4.43 -14.02 -9.38
CA GLN A 134 4.41 -13.08 -8.25
C GLN A 134 3.04 -12.45 -8.06
N ARG A 135 2.41 -12.00 -9.15
CA ARG A 135 1.05 -11.47 -9.10
C ARG A 135 0.05 -12.51 -8.62
N GLN A 136 0.20 -13.75 -9.09
CA GLN A 136 -0.64 -14.86 -8.65
C GLN A 136 -0.44 -15.17 -7.16
N ALA A 137 0.78 -15.13 -6.65
CA ALA A 137 1.05 -15.32 -5.23
C ALA A 137 0.42 -14.22 -4.35
N ILE A 138 0.46 -12.96 -4.80
CA ILE A 138 -0.23 -11.84 -4.13
C ILE A 138 -1.73 -12.05 -4.13
N GLN A 139 -2.31 -12.47 -5.27
CA GLN A 139 -3.74 -12.77 -5.38
C GLN A 139 -4.15 -13.90 -4.42
N GLN A 140 -3.39 -15.00 -4.41
CA GLN A 140 -3.65 -16.14 -3.52
C GLN A 140 -3.62 -15.73 -2.04
N LEU A 141 -2.68 -14.88 -1.65
CA LEU A 141 -2.66 -14.32 -0.29
C LEU A 141 -3.92 -13.51 -0.02
N ALA A 142 -4.32 -12.64 -0.95
CA ALA A 142 -5.55 -11.84 -0.84
C ALA A 142 -6.79 -12.72 -0.63
N ASP A 143 -6.88 -13.83 -1.36
CA ASP A 143 -7.99 -14.78 -1.26
C ASP A 143 -8.07 -15.45 0.12
N VAL A 144 -6.91 -15.78 0.71
CA VAL A 144 -6.83 -16.37 2.07
C VAL A 144 -7.40 -15.41 3.12
N TRP A 145 -7.15 -14.11 2.96
CA TRP A 145 -7.65 -13.08 3.88
C TRP A 145 -9.12 -12.72 3.68
N LYS A 146 -9.77 -13.22 2.61
CA LYS A 146 -11.19 -13.00 2.31
C LYS A 146 -11.62 -11.53 2.41
N LEU A 147 -10.78 -10.62 1.91
CA LEU A 147 -11.12 -9.21 1.87
C LEU A 147 -12.41 -8.98 1.07
N ASP A 148 -13.18 -7.97 1.49
CA ASP A 148 -14.35 -7.53 0.72
C ASP A 148 -13.90 -6.96 -0.63
N GLY A 149 -14.64 -7.28 -1.70
CA GLY A 149 -14.32 -6.84 -3.07
C GLY A 149 -14.11 -5.34 -3.23
N ARG A 150 -14.81 -4.52 -2.43
CA ARG A 150 -14.67 -3.06 -2.42
C ARG A 150 -13.32 -2.59 -1.85
N PHE A 151 -12.61 -3.45 -1.13
CA PHE A 151 -11.27 -3.19 -0.62
C PHE A 151 -10.18 -3.71 -1.55
N PHE A 152 -10.43 -4.79 -2.31
CA PHE A 152 -9.49 -5.27 -3.32
C PHE A 152 -9.15 -4.18 -4.33
N GLU A 153 -10.16 -3.49 -4.86
CA GLU A 153 -9.98 -2.42 -5.84
C GLU A 153 -9.10 -1.28 -5.30
N ARG A 154 -9.19 -0.97 -3.99
CA ARG A 154 -8.43 0.11 -3.36
C ARG A 154 -6.93 -0.15 -3.27
N ILE A 155 -6.54 -1.42 -3.36
CA ILE A 155 -5.13 -1.84 -3.31
C ILE A 155 -4.69 -2.47 -4.63
N GLY A 156 -5.44 -2.25 -5.71
CA GLY A 156 -5.09 -2.71 -7.05
C GLY A 156 -5.25 -4.22 -7.28
N ILE A 157 -5.95 -4.92 -6.38
CA ILE A 157 -6.33 -6.31 -6.58
C ILE A 157 -7.68 -6.32 -7.32
N GLN A 158 -7.78 -7.14 -8.36
CA GLN A 158 -9.07 -7.34 -9.01
C GLN A 158 -9.85 -8.37 -8.18
N PRO A 159 -11.10 -8.08 -7.78
CA PRO A 159 -11.92 -9.12 -7.19
C PRO A 159 -12.02 -10.26 -8.18
N HIS A 160 -11.78 -11.50 -7.72
CA HIS A 160 -12.19 -12.65 -8.51
C HIS A 160 -13.69 -12.48 -8.80
N GLU A 161 -14.08 -12.55 -10.07
CA GLU A 161 -15.47 -12.83 -10.41
C GLU A 161 -15.78 -14.19 -9.79
N PHE A 162 -16.26 -14.20 -8.55
CA PHE A 162 -16.93 -15.35 -7.97
C PHE A 162 -18.24 -15.47 -8.74
N ALA A 163 -18.14 -16.02 -9.94
CA ALA A 163 -19.26 -16.47 -10.72
C ALA A 163 -19.98 -17.54 -9.89
N GLN A 164 -21.10 -17.14 -9.30
CA GLN A 164 -22.32 -17.95 -9.16
C GLN A 164 -22.09 -19.46 -9.07
N MET A 165 -21.51 -19.95 -7.98
CA MET A 165 -21.46 -21.39 -7.66
C MET A 165 -21.68 -21.66 -6.17
N GLU A 166 -22.56 -20.91 -5.51
CA GLU A 166 -23.15 -21.30 -4.22
C GLU A 166 -24.68 -21.16 -4.21
N SER A 167 -25.30 -21.47 -5.36
CA SER A 167 -26.73 -21.71 -5.49
C SER A 167 -26.99 -22.81 -6.51
N ALA A 168 -26.59 -24.03 -6.16
CA ALA A 168 -27.02 -25.27 -6.81
C ALA A 168 -27.36 -26.32 -5.74
#